data_AF-A0A562ZXG3-F1
#
_entry.id   AF-A0A562ZXG3-F1
#
_cell.length_a   1.000
_cell.length_b   1.000
_cell.length_c   1.000
_cell.angle_alpha   90.00
_cell.angle_beta   90.00
_cell.angle_gamma   90.00
#
_symmetry.space_group_name_H-M   'P 1'
#
loop_
_entity.id
_entity.type
_entity.pdbx_description
1 polymer ?
#
loop_
_entity_poly.entity_id
_entity_poly.type
_entity_poly.pdbx_seq_one_letter_code
_entity_poly.pdbx_strand_id
1 'polypeptide(L)' 'MELKTARLTILIDPAKKTAFEDLCRTQDMTPSQVVRRLIRDYMQDEAPAAVPRKAAARKAAPAKRKR' A
#
# COMPACT_ATOMS: atom_id res chain seq x y z
N MET A 1 14.26 8.01 3.66
CA MET A 1 13.90 6.64 4.09
C MET A 1 13.86 5.79 2.84
N GLU A 2 14.65 4.72 2.78
CA GLU A 2 14.72 3.85 1.60
C GLU A 2 13.35 3.20 1.36
N LEU A 3 12.72 3.56 0.24
CA LEU A 3 11.48 2.98 -0.22
C LEU A 3 11.79 1.58 -0.77
N LYS A 4 11.78 0.56 0.11
CA LYS A 4 11.80 -0.87 -0.27
C LYS A 4 10.50 -1.19 -1.02
N THR A 5 10.41 -0.73 -2.26
CA THR A 5 9.29 -0.96 -3.16
C THR A 5 9.71 -2.11 -4.08
N ALA A 6 9.00 -3.23 -4.00
CA ALA A 6 9.12 -4.32 -4.95
C ALA A 6 8.03 -4.18 -6.02
N ARG A 7 8.34 -4.55 -7.27
CA ARG A 7 7.35 -4.60 -8.36
C ARG A 7 6.67 -5.97 -8.34
N LEU A 8 5.34 -5.97 -8.35
CA LEU A 8 4.51 -7.17 -8.51
C LEU A 8 3.83 -7.08 -9.88
N THR A 9 4.14 -8.02 -10.77
CA THR A 9 3.50 -8.13 -12.09
C THR A 9 2.46 -9.23 -12.02
N ILE A 10 1.23 -8.93 -12.42
CA ILE A 10 0.10 -9.87 -12.40
C ILE A 10 -0.50 -9.89 -13.81
N LEU A 11 -0.71 -11.09 -14.35
CA LEU A 11 -1.48 -11.27 -15.57
C LEU A 11 -2.96 -11.35 -15.21
N ILE A 12 -3.77 -10.47 -15.79
CA ILE A 12 -5.22 -10.47 -15.62
C ILE A 12 -5.89 -10.39 -16.99
N ASP A 13 -7.10 -10.94 -17.06
CA ASP A 13 -7.95 -10.82 -18.24
C ASP A 13 -8.24 -9.33 -18.56
N PRO A 14 -8.23 -8.93 -19.84
CA PRO A 14 -8.44 -7.54 -20.24
C PRO A 14 -9.83 -6.99 -19.87
N ALA A 15 -10.89 -7.80 -19.94
CA ALA A 15 -12.23 -7.35 -19.57
C ALA A 15 -12.33 -7.11 -18.05
N LYS A 16 -11.73 -8.00 -17.25
CA LYS A 16 -11.62 -7.82 -15.78
C LYS A 16 -10.78 -6.61 -15.41
N LYS A 17 -9.70 -6.32 -16.16
CA LYS A 17 -8.89 -5.12 -15.96
C LYS A 17 -9.73 -3.86 -16.11
N THR A 18 -10.45 -3.72 -17.22
CA THR A 18 -11.29 -2.55 -17.49
C THR A 18 -12.35 -2.37 -16.43
N ALA A 19 -13.10 -3.44 -16.10
CA ALA A 19 -14.12 -3.38 -15.05
C ALA A 19 -13.54 -2.96 -13.69
N PHE A 20 -12.34 -3.44 -13.34
CA PHE A 20 -11.66 -3.05 -12.11
C PHE A 20 -11.22 -1.58 -12.13
N GLU A 21 -10.69 -1.09 -13.24
CA GLU A 21 -10.27 0.30 -13.40
C GLU A 21 -11.46 1.26 -13.34
N ASP A 22 -12.58 0.94 -13.98
CA ASP A 22 -13.82 1.72 -13.90
C ASP A 22 -14.38 1.75 -12.47
N LEU A 23 -14.41 0.61 -11.79
CA LEU A 23 -14.87 0.53 -10.40
C LEU A 23 -13.99 1.36 -9.44
N CYS A 24 -12.67 1.34 -9.67
CA CYS A 24 -11.73 2.17 -8.92
C CYS A 24 -11.98 3.67 -9.20
N ARG A 25 -12.27 4.02 -10.45
CA ARG A 25 -12.54 5.41 -10.87
C ARG A 25 -13.82 5.96 -10.27
N THR A 26 -14.88 5.15 -10.14
CA THR A 26 -16.13 5.56 -9.47
C THR A 26 -15.93 5.87 -7.98
N GLN A 27 -14.89 5.30 -7.35
CA GLN A 27 -14.60 5.47 -5.93
C GLN A 27 -13.45 6.45 -5.66
N ASP A 28 -12.97 7.16 -6.69
CA ASP A 28 -11.81 8.06 -6.61
C ASP A 28 -10.54 7.37 -6.05
N MET A 29 -10.39 6.07 -6.31
CA MET A 29 -9.25 5.27 -5.88
C MET A 29 -8.38 4.85 -7.07
N THR A 30 -7.09 4.68 -6.81
CA THR A 30 -6.19 4.07 -7.79
C THR A 30 -6.19 2.54 -7.65
N PRO A 31 -6.09 1.77 -8.75
CA PRO A 31 -5.97 0.32 -8.72
C PRO A 31 -4.89 -0.19 -7.75
N SER A 32 -3.75 0.52 -7.68
CA SER A 32 -2.65 0.18 -6.77
C SER A 32 -3.02 0.32 -5.29
N GLN A 33 -3.88 1.28 -4.92
CA GLN A 33 -4.35 1.44 -3.55
C GLN A 33 -5.27 0.30 -3.15
N VAL A 34 -6.19 -0.08 -4.03
CA VAL A 34 -7.14 -1.18 -3.81
C VAL A 34 -6.41 -2.52 -3.71
N VAL A 35 -5.49 -2.81 -4.63
CA VAL A 35 -4.68 -4.04 -4.61
C VAL A 35 -3.83 -4.14 -3.33
N ARG A 36 -3.23 -3.04 -2.87
CA ARG A 36 -2.46 -3.04 -1.60
C ARG A 36 -3.34 -3.31 -0.38
N ARG A 37 -4.59 -2.85 -0.40
CA ARG A 37 -5.55 -3.14 0.68
C ARG A 37 -5.96 -4.61 0.65
N LEU A 38 -6.34 -5.13 -0.51
CA LEU A 38 -6.64 -6.55 -0.71
C LEU A 38 -5.50 -7.46 -0.25
N ILE A 39 -4.24 -7.13 -0.57
CA ILE A 39 -3.07 -7.91 -0.10
C ILE A 39 -2.98 -7.89 1.43
N ARG A 40 -3.17 -6.73 2.08
CA ARG A 40 -3.11 -6.65 3.54
C ARG A 40 -4.24 -7.44 4.18
N ASP A 41 -5.46 -7.26 3.71
CA ASP A 41 -6.65 -7.91 4.27
C ASP A 41 -6.49 -9.44 4.13
N TYR A 42 -6.12 -9.93 2.93
CA TYR A 42 -5.83 -11.34 2.69
C TYR A 42 -4.72 -11.91 3.61
N MET A 43 -3.64 -11.15 3.83
CA MET A 43 -2.59 -11.56 4.77
C MET A 43 -3.09 -11.61 6.23
N GLN A 44 -4.02 -10.75 6.63
CA GLN A 44 -4.56 -10.76 7.99
C GLN A 44 -5.52 -11.91 8.23
N ASP A 45 -6.33 -12.27 7.23
CA ASP A 45 -7.27 -13.40 7.31
C ASP A 45 -6.55 -14.75 7.34
N GLU A 46 -5.52 -14.94 6.50
CA GLU A 46 -4.84 -16.24 6.34
C GLU A 46 -3.61 -16.43 7.25
N ALA A 47 -2.97 -15.34 7.68
CA ALA A 47 -1.74 -15.36 8.49
C ALA A 47 -1.74 -14.23 9.53
N PRO A 48 -2.41 -14.40 10.70
CA PRO A 48 -2.51 -13.36 11.72
C PRO A 48 -1.16 -12.95 12.34
N ALA A 49 -0.05 -13.63 12.01
CA ALA A 49 1.29 -13.29 12.45
C ALA A 49 2.17 -12.82 11.27
N ALA A 50 2.75 -11.63 11.45
CA ALA A 50 3.90 -11.06 10.72
C ALA A 50 3.63 -10.29 9.42
N VAL A 51 3.05 -9.10 9.54
CA VAL A 51 3.59 -7.95 8.80
C VAL A 51 4.38 -7.09 9.79
N PRO A 52 5.72 -6.99 9.70
CA PRO A 52 6.48 -6.11 10.58
C PRO A 52 6.15 -4.68 10.20
N ARG A 53 5.16 -4.12 10.89
CA ARG A 53 4.84 -2.69 10.87
C ARG A 53 6.04 -1.98 11.46
N LYS A 54 7.00 -1.55 10.61
CA LYS A 54 8.07 -0.67 11.07
C LYS A 54 7.40 0.52 11.73
N ALA A 55 7.55 0.61 13.05
CA ALA A 55 7.05 1.70 13.87
C ALA A 55 7.49 3.00 13.19
N ALA A 56 6.51 3.84 12.85
CA ALA A 56 6.79 5.17 12.36
C ALA A 56 7.70 5.84 13.38
N ALA A 57 8.96 6.04 13.00
CA ALA A 57 9.94 6.75 13.79
C ALA A 57 9.42 8.18 13.94
N ARG A 58 8.68 8.43 15.03
CA ARG A 58 8.53 9.75 15.60
C ARG A 58 9.93 10.24 15.95
N LYS A 59 10.62 10.88 15.01
CA LYS A 59 11.72 11.77 15.36
C LYS A 59 11.13 13.16 15.51
N ALA A 60 10.92 13.48 16.79
CA ALA A 60 10.71 14.83 17.29
C ALA A 60 11.73 15.78 16.66
N ALA A 61 11.26 16.95 16.24
CA ALA A 61 12.12 18.09 15.97
C ALA A 61 12.90 18.45 17.25
N PRO A 62 14.19 18.79 17.16
CA PRO A 62 14.81 19.62 18.18
C PRO A 62 14.93 21.07 17.71
N ALA A 63 14.61 21.93 18.65
CA ALA A 63 14.65 23.38 18.61
C ALA A 63 16.04 23.96 18.31
N LYS A 64 16.02 25.17 17.73
CA LYS A 64 16.96 26.30 17.86
C LYS A 64 18.31 26.03 18.56
N ARG A 65 19.43 26.32 17.87
CA ARG A 65 20.60 26.97 18.51
C ARG A 65 21.56 27.65 17.51
N LYS A 66 21.40 28.97 17.40
CA LYS A 66 22.40 30.07 17.43
C LYS A 66 23.85 29.72 17.01
N ARG A 67 24.32 30.30 15.89
CA ARG A 67 25.52 31.14 15.84
C ARG A 67 25.51 32.00 14.59
#